data_AF-A0A931L043-F1
#
_entry.id   AF-A0A931L043-F1
#
_cell.length_a   1.000
_cell.length_b   1.000
_cell.length_c   1.000
_cell.angle_alpha   90.00
_cell.angle_beta   90.00
_cell.angle_gamma   90.00
#
_symmetry.space_group_name_H-M   'P 1'
#
loop_
_entity.id
_entity.type
_entity.pdbx_description
1 polymer ?
#
loop_
_entity_poly.entity_id
_entity_poly.type
_entity_poly.pdbx_seq_one_letter_code
_entity_poly.pdbx_strand_id
1 'polypeptide(L)'
;MKALTGRAAQILTMAAMAAVAGCENLGAVSRAESLRQEAKAEAARPRKVEEGTGLLFGSIKSPRIPAGACGMVLWTLSGDQPAPIFRYVSGEVADAVVNGKPTAFELVESAGGSRFGVANVQRFQSETGINAVVRIAFGLGFDGGVYLEDAVITINDETGWRAVTPAAGLAGCRG
;
A
#
# COMPACT_ATOMS: atom_id res chain seq x y z
N MET A 1 -101.69 -5.42 43.83
CA MET A 1 -101.80 -6.17 42.56
C MET A 1 -100.41 -6.25 41.92
N LYS A 2 -99.98 -7.46 41.52
CA LYS A 2 -99.02 -7.86 40.45
C LYS A 2 -97.75 -7.01 40.21
N ALA A 3 -96.54 -7.53 40.50
CA ALA A 3 -95.69 -8.45 39.70
C ALA A 3 -94.78 -7.70 38.69
N LEU A 4 -93.47 -7.56 38.98
CA LEU A 4 -92.32 -8.40 38.54
C LEU A 4 -91.91 -8.23 37.07
N THR A 5 -90.67 -7.79 36.81
CA THR A 5 -89.57 -8.47 36.09
C THR A 5 -88.65 -7.49 35.35
N GLY A 6 -87.36 -7.83 35.26
CA GLY A 6 -86.47 -7.28 34.24
C GLY A 6 -85.03 -7.08 34.67
N ARG A 7 -84.20 -8.11 34.47
CA ARG A 7 -82.73 -8.08 34.56
C ARG A 7 -82.11 -7.06 33.59
N ALA A 8 -80.94 -6.51 33.94
CA ALA A 8 -79.65 -6.79 33.29
C ALA A 8 -78.67 -5.60 33.37
N ALA A 9 -77.38 -5.95 33.43
CA ALA A 9 -76.22 -5.14 33.01
C ALA A 9 -75.88 -3.90 33.87
N GLN A 10 -74.63 -3.50 34.10
CA GLN A 10 -73.35 -3.92 33.55
C GLN A 10 -72.25 -3.45 34.53
N ILE A 11 -71.19 -4.25 34.60
CA ILE A 11 -70.02 -4.13 35.47
C ILE A 11 -68.98 -3.22 34.82
N LEU A 12 -68.27 -2.38 35.58
CA LEU A 12 -66.82 -2.15 35.39
C LEU A 12 -66.26 -1.28 36.53
N THR A 13 -65.45 -1.87 37.42
CA THR A 13 -64.59 -1.13 38.36
C THR A 13 -63.18 -1.70 38.24
N MET A 14 -62.25 -0.81 37.90
CA MET A 14 -60.83 -1.10 37.68
C MET A 14 -60.17 -1.64 38.95
N ALA A 15 -59.46 -2.76 38.83
CA ALA A 15 -58.50 -3.22 39.82
C ALA A 15 -57.09 -2.85 39.35
N ALA A 16 -56.43 -1.98 40.10
CA ALA A 16 -55.00 -1.75 40.01
C ALA A 16 -54.29 -2.81 40.87
N MET A 17 -53.40 -3.58 40.25
CA MET A 17 -52.38 -4.37 40.95
C MET A 17 -51.02 -4.01 40.37
N ALA A 18 -50.20 -3.38 41.20
CA ALA A 18 -48.76 -3.30 41.05
C ALA A 18 -48.16 -4.18 42.16
N ALA A 19 -47.28 -5.11 41.81
CA ALA A 19 -45.94 -5.21 42.38
C ALA A 19 -45.19 -6.51 41.97
N VAL A 20 -43.88 -6.30 41.73
CA VAL A 20 -42.71 -7.19 41.79
C VAL A 20 -42.56 -8.32 40.77
N ALA A 21 -41.80 -8.03 39.72
CA ALA A 21 -40.94 -9.00 39.04
C ALA A 21 -39.51 -8.43 39.02
N GLY A 22 -38.66 -8.90 39.94
CA GLY A 22 -37.22 -8.69 39.89
C GLY A 22 -36.56 -9.89 39.21
N CYS A 23 -36.34 -9.80 37.90
CA CYS A 23 -35.54 -10.76 37.14
C CYS A 23 -34.14 -10.18 36.85
N GLU A 24 -33.14 -10.85 37.42
CA GLU A 24 -31.93 -11.34 36.74
C GLU A 24 -31.41 -10.49 35.57
N ASN A 25 -30.39 -9.65 35.80
CA ASN A 25 -29.60 -9.06 34.72
C ASN A 25 -28.10 -8.96 35.07
N LEU A 26 -27.52 -10.05 35.58
CA LEU A 26 -26.07 -10.15 35.86
C LEU A 26 -25.28 -10.82 34.71
N GLY A 27 -25.94 -11.39 33.70
CA GLY A 27 -25.27 -12.13 32.61
C GLY A 27 -24.90 -11.30 31.37
N ALA A 28 -25.55 -10.15 31.14
CA ALA A 28 -25.36 -9.37 29.91
C ALA A 28 -24.05 -8.57 29.89
N VAL A 29 -23.57 -8.12 31.05
CA VAL A 29 -22.36 -7.29 31.16
C VAL A 29 -21.09 -8.12 30.92
N SER A 30 -21.02 -9.32 31.50
CA SER A 30 -19.85 -10.20 31.38
C SER A 30 -19.59 -10.68 29.94
N ARG A 31 -20.66 -10.89 29.15
CA ARG A 31 -20.52 -11.30 27.74
C ARG A 31 -19.99 -10.19 26.84
N ALA A 32 -20.40 -8.94 27.09
CA ALA A 32 -19.91 -7.79 26.34
C ALA A 32 -18.43 -7.47 26.65
N GLU A 33 -17.98 -7.72 27.87
CA GLU A 33 -16.58 -7.57 28.25
C GLU A 33 -15.69 -8.68 27.68
N SER A 34 -16.17 -9.93 27.67
CA SER A 34 -15.46 -11.06 27.05
C SER A 34 -15.19 -10.81 25.55
N LEU A 35 -16.19 -10.38 24.80
CA LEU A 35 -16.06 -10.09 23.36
C LEU A 35 -15.09 -8.92 23.09
N ARG A 36 -15.08 -7.90 23.97
CA ARG A 36 -14.11 -6.79 23.88
C ARG A 36 -12.69 -7.24 24.20
N GLN A 37 -12.51 -8.15 25.15
CA GLN A 37 -11.19 -8.70 25.47
C GLN A 37 -10.67 -9.62 24.36
N GLU A 38 -11.53 -10.44 23.74
CA GLU A 38 -11.16 -11.28 22.60
C GLU A 38 -10.78 -10.44 21.37
N ALA A 39 -11.55 -9.39 21.05
CA ALA A 39 -11.23 -8.48 19.96
C ALA A 39 -9.91 -7.71 20.19
N LYS A 40 -9.64 -7.31 21.43
CA LYS A 40 -8.38 -6.62 21.79
C LYS A 40 -7.18 -7.57 21.79
N ALA A 41 -7.38 -8.84 22.18
CA ALA A 41 -6.35 -9.87 22.12
C ALA A 41 -6.02 -10.27 20.68
N GLU A 42 -7.01 -10.29 19.78
CA GLU A 42 -6.80 -10.58 18.36
C GLU A 42 -6.06 -9.44 17.64
N ALA A 43 -6.38 -8.18 17.97
CA ALA A 43 -5.66 -7.01 17.48
C ALA A 43 -4.21 -6.91 18.00
N ALA A 44 -3.89 -7.58 19.11
CA ALA A 44 -2.57 -7.60 19.73
C ALA A 44 -1.70 -8.79 19.27
N ARG A 45 -2.23 -9.73 18.47
CA ARG A 45 -1.42 -10.82 17.92
C ARG A 45 -0.50 -10.26 16.83
N PRO A 46 0.82 -10.42 16.93
CA PRO A 46 1.71 -10.07 15.82
C PRO A 46 1.32 -10.91 14.60
N ARG A 47 0.85 -10.25 13.55
CA ARG A 47 0.59 -10.89 12.26
C ARG A 47 1.93 -11.40 11.75
N LYS A 48 2.06 -12.72 11.65
CA LYS A 48 3.20 -13.35 10.98
C LYS A 48 3.11 -12.95 9.51
N VAL A 49 3.97 -12.03 9.07
CA VAL A 49 4.11 -11.66 7.66
C VAL A 49 4.71 -12.89 6.98
N GLU A 50 3.93 -13.56 6.15
CA GLU A 50 4.45 -14.62 5.27
C GLU A 50 5.44 -13.96 4.31
N GLU A 51 6.72 -14.32 4.41
CA GLU A 51 7.72 -14.00 3.39
C GLU A 51 7.29 -14.67 2.08
N GLY A 52 6.81 -13.89 1.11
CA GLY A 52 6.53 -14.40 -0.24
C GLY A 52 5.32 -13.82 -0.99
N THR A 53 4.61 -12.82 -0.46
CA THR A 53 3.41 -12.26 -1.11
C THR A 53 3.54 -10.77 -1.45
N GLY A 54 4.60 -10.40 -2.18
CA GLY A 54 4.74 -9.02 -2.65
C GLY A 54 5.92 -8.82 -3.58
N LEU A 55 5.90 -7.68 -4.29
CA LEU A 55 7.04 -7.19 -5.07
C LEU A 55 7.90 -6.30 -4.17
N LEU A 56 9.19 -6.61 -4.04
CA LEU A 56 10.13 -5.85 -3.24
C LEU A 56 11.40 -5.54 -4.06
N PHE A 57 11.83 -4.29 -4.00
CA PHE A 57 13.14 -3.91 -4.53
C PHE A 57 14.26 -4.37 -3.60
N GLY A 58 15.31 -4.93 -4.20
CA GLY A 58 16.60 -5.17 -3.57
C GLY A 58 17.66 -4.19 -4.07
N SER A 59 18.81 -4.18 -3.39
CA SER A 59 19.94 -3.34 -3.78
C SER A 59 20.69 -3.91 -4.99
N ILE A 60 21.03 -3.04 -5.93
CA ILE A 60 21.93 -3.35 -7.05
C ILE A 60 23.38 -3.26 -6.57
N LYS A 61 24.23 -4.22 -6.97
CA LYS A 61 25.64 -4.25 -6.54
C LYS A 61 26.53 -3.24 -7.27
N SER A 62 26.25 -2.96 -8.55
CA SER A 62 27.04 -2.05 -9.38
C SER A 62 26.15 -1.01 -10.05
N PRO A 63 25.78 0.07 -9.32
CA PRO A 63 24.83 1.06 -9.82
C PRO A 63 25.53 2.12 -10.70
N ARG A 64 26.62 1.78 -11.40
CA ARG A 64 27.40 2.77 -12.17
C ARG A 64 26.91 2.81 -13.61
N ILE A 65 26.79 4.02 -14.17
CA ILE A 65 26.66 4.20 -15.62
C ILE A 65 28.01 3.81 -16.28
N PRO A 66 28.01 3.04 -17.38
CA PRO A 66 29.23 2.73 -18.14
C PRO A 66 29.95 4.00 -18.63
N ALA A 67 31.26 3.91 -18.87
CA ALA A 67 31.99 5.02 -19.50
C ALA A 67 31.52 5.22 -20.95
N GLY A 68 31.41 6.46 -21.39
CA GLY A 68 30.86 6.85 -22.68
C GLY A 68 29.32 6.81 -22.77
N ALA A 69 28.62 6.46 -21.69
CA ALA A 69 27.16 6.33 -21.68
C ALA A 69 26.48 7.40 -20.82
N CYS A 70 25.20 7.62 -21.10
CA CYS A 70 24.32 8.46 -20.29
C CYS A 70 23.21 7.62 -19.67
N GLY A 71 22.63 8.07 -18.56
CA GLY A 71 21.55 7.34 -17.91
C GLY A 71 21.18 7.92 -16.55
N MET A 72 20.49 7.11 -15.75
CA MET A 72 20.17 7.43 -14.36
C MET A 72 20.41 6.27 -13.40
N VAL A 73 20.57 6.65 -12.14
CA VAL A 73 20.65 5.73 -11.00
C VAL A 73 19.72 6.28 -9.93
N LEU A 74 18.92 5.41 -9.32
CA LEU A 74 17.98 5.77 -8.27
C LEU A 74 18.26 4.96 -7.00
N TRP A 75 18.18 5.66 -5.87
CA TRP A 75 18.33 5.12 -4.53
C TRP A 75 17.03 5.26 -3.76
N THR A 76 16.73 4.29 -2.89
CA THR A 76 15.59 4.39 -1.97
C THR A 76 15.76 5.58 -1.03
N LEU A 77 14.68 6.34 -0.84
CA LEU A 77 14.55 7.32 0.25
C LEU A 77 14.01 6.71 1.55
N SER A 78 13.67 5.42 1.52
CA SER A 78 13.12 4.66 2.64
C SER A 78 14.21 3.79 3.27
N GLY A 79 14.17 3.65 4.60
CA GLY A 79 15.09 2.81 5.39
C GLY A 79 16.26 3.59 6.01
N ASP A 80 17.12 2.87 6.74
CA ASP A 80 18.20 3.49 7.53
C ASP A 80 19.38 3.97 6.69
N GLN A 81 19.55 3.43 5.48
CA GLN A 81 20.64 3.76 4.55
C GLN A 81 20.13 3.78 3.10
N PRO A 82 20.48 4.80 2.29
CA PRO A 82 20.15 4.81 0.87
C PRO A 82 20.78 3.63 0.13
N ALA A 83 19.95 2.79 -0.48
CA ALA A 83 20.38 1.67 -1.31
C ALA A 83 20.03 1.92 -2.78
N PRO A 84 20.95 1.68 -3.74
CA PRO A 84 20.64 1.80 -5.16
C PRO A 84 19.68 0.69 -5.59
N ILE A 85 18.53 1.03 -6.14
CA ILE A 85 17.45 0.07 -6.45
C ILE A 85 17.13 -0.02 -7.94
N PHE A 86 17.54 0.98 -8.73
CA PHE A 86 17.24 1.02 -10.16
C PHE A 86 18.35 1.75 -10.91
N ARG A 87 18.78 1.20 -12.05
CA ARG A 87 19.71 1.83 -12.99
C ARG A 87 19.10 1.79 -14.37
N TYR A 88 19.22 2.86 -15.14
CA TYR A 88 18.87 2.87 -16.56
C TYR A 88 20.01 3.49 -17.35
N VAL A 89 20.42 2.83 -18.44
CA VAL A 89 21.36 3.36 -19.43
C VAL A 89 20.57 3.76 -20.67
N SER A 90 20.69 5.02 -21.09
CA SER A 90 19.94 5.59 -22.21
C SER A 90 20.16 4.78 -23.49
N GLY A 91 19.07 4.33 -24.10
CA GLY A 91 19.11 3.50 -25.32
C GLY A 91 19.44 2.03 -25.10
N GLU A 92 19.62 1.59 -23.85
CA GLU A 92 19.86 0.21 -23.46
C GLU A 92 18.77 -0.27 -22.48
N VAL A 93 19.10 -1.26 -21.65
CA VAL A 93 18.22 -1.81 -20.61
C VAL A 93 18.30 -1.02 -19.30
N ALA A 94 17.24 -1.12 -18.51
CA ALA A 94 17.27 -0.82 -17.10
C ALA A 94 17.48 -2.10 -16.27
N ASP A 95 18.16 -1.99 -15.13
CA ASP A 95 18.40 -3.08 -14.21
C ASP A 95 17.83 -2.75 -12.83
N ALA A 96 17.23 -3.76 -12.20
CA ALA A 96 16.88 -3.75 -10.78
C ALA A 96 17.08 -5.14 -10.16
N VAL A 97 16.95 -5.23 -8.84
CA VAL A 97 16.75 -6.50 -8.15
C VAL A 97 15.31 -6.51 -7.65
N VAL A 98 14.50 -7.47 -8.08
CA VAL A 98 13.11 -7.63 -7.63
C VAL A 98 12.96 -9.01 -7.00
N ASN A 99 12.43 -9.06 -5.77
CA ASN A 99 12.29 -10.31 -5.00
C ASN A 99 13.59 -11.12 -4.93
N GLY A 100 14.72 -10.42 -4.75
CA GLY A 100 16.06 -11.02 -4.67
C GLY A 100 16.65 -11.48 -6.00
N LYS A 101 15.97 -11.29 -7.14
CA LYS A 101 16.43 -11.70 -8.47
C LYS A 101 16.83 -10.49 -9.31
N PRO A 102 18.00 -10.50 -9.99
CA PRO A 102 18.32 -9.53 -11.02
C PRO A 102 17.22 -9.55 -12.09
N THR A 103 16.73 -8.37 -12.46
CA THR A 103 15.68 -8.19 -13.47
C THR A 103 16.09 -7.08 -14.41
N ALA A 104 16.18 -7.41 -15.69
CA ALA A 104 16.36 -6.44 -16.77
C ALA A 104 14.98 -5.97 -17.24
N PHE A 105 14.89 -4.69 -17.60
CA PHE A 105 13.70 -4.09 -18.17
C PHE A 105 14.04 -3.33 -19.45
N GLU A 106 13.22 -3.52 -20.46
CA GLU A 106 13.27 -2.75 -21.71
C GLU A 106 12.39 -1.51 -21.59
N LEU A 107 12.85 -0.37 -22.11
CA LEU A 107 12.05 0.84 -22.17
C LEU A 107 10.99 0.70 -23.27
N VAL A 108 9.71 0.78 -22.89
CA VAL A 108 8.58 0.65 -23.84
C VAL A 108 7.89 1.98 -24.14
N GLU A 109 7.97 2.93 -23.21
CA GLU A 109 7.36 4.25 -23.38
C GLU A 109 8.15 5.31 -22.61
N SER A 110 8.26 6.51 -23.19
CA SER A 110 8.79 7.69 -22.50
C SER A 110 7.93 8.93 -22.79
N ALA A 111 7.81 9.82 -21.81
CA ALA A 111 7.03 11.05 -21.93
C ALA A 111 7.59 12.18 -21.05
N GLY A 112 7.27 13.42 -21.45
CA GLY A 112 7.68 14.64 -20.74
C GLY A 112 9.03 15.19 -21.21
N GLY A 113 9.62 16.06 -20.40
CA GLY A 113 10.96 16.59 -20.64
C GLY A 113 12.01 15.49 -20.51
N SER A 114 13.11 15.63 -21.24
CA SER A 114 14.22 14.67 -21.24
C SER A 114 15.56 15.37 -21.09
N ARG A 115 16.45 14.78 -20.31
CA ARG A 115 17.85 15.20 -20.12
C ARG A 115 18.72 13.95 -20.01
N PHE A 116 19.89 13.95 -20.65
CA PHE A 116 20.84 12.84 -20.62
C PHE A 116 20.23 11.50 -21.07
N GLY A 117 19.23 11.54 -21.96
CA GLY A 117 18.52 10.36 -22.45
C GLY A 117 17.51 9.77 -21.46
N VAL A 118 17.21 10.48 -20.37
CA VAL A 118 16.26 10.09 -19.34
C VAL A 118 15.05 11.02 -19.42
N ALA A 119 13.84 10.49 -19.48
CA ALA A 119 12.60 11.28 -19.52
C ALA A 119 11.92 11.37 -18.14
N ASN A 120 11.07 12.39 -17.94
CA ASN A 120 10.31 12.57 -16.70
C ASN A 120 9.44 11.36 -16.34
N VAL A 121 8.82 10.72 -17.33
CA VAL A 121 8.03 9.50 -17.15
C VAL A 121 8.56 8.45 -18.11
N GLN A 122 8.88 7.28 -17.57
CA GLN A 122 9.38 6.15 -18.35
C GLN A 122 8.67 4.89 -17.91
N ARG A 123 8.27 4.06 -18.87
CA ARG A 123 7.69 2.75 -18.61
C ARG A 123 8.62 1.69 -19.15
N PHE A 124 8.85 0.69 -18.32
CA PHE A 124 9.69 -0.43 -18.67
C PHE A 124 8.96 -1.74 -18.45
N GLN A 125 9.36 -2.76 -19.20
CA GLN A 125 8.81 -4.10 -19.12
C GLN A 125 9.94 -5.12 -19.04
N SER A 126 9.84 -6.08 -18.12
CA SER A 126 10.74 -7.23 -18.07
C SER A 126 10.18 -8.39 -18.90
N GLU A 127 11.07 -9.30 -19.31
CA GLU A 127 10.69 -10.57 -19.94
C GLU A 127 9.80 -11.44 -19.03
N THR A 128 9.91 -11.26 -17.71
CA THR A 128 9.13 -11.98 -16.69
C THR A 128 7.75 -11.37 -16.43
N GLY A 129 7.32 -10.37 -17.20
CA GLY A 129 5.99 -9.75 -17.08
C GLY A 129 5.87 -8.68 -15.99
N ILE A 130 6.99 -8.29 -15.36
CA ILE A 130 7.01 -7.19 -14.39
C ILE A 130 7.07 -5.87 -15.17
N ASN A 131 6.16 -4.96 -14.86
CA ASN A 131 6.13 -3.62 -15.41
C ASN A 131 6.67 -2.64 -14.38
N ALA A 132 7.54 -1.73 -14.81
CA ALA A 132 8.05 -0.64 -13.98
C ALA A 132 7.65 0.71 -14.58
N VAL A 133 7.11 1.60 -13.77
CA VAL A 133 6.87 3.00 -14.13
C VAL A 133 7.74 3.87 -13.24
N VAL A 134 8.66 4.57 -13.87
CA VAL A 134 9.55 5.52 -13.20
C VAL A 134 9.08 6.93 -13.52
N ARG A 135 8.84 7.71 -12.47
CA ARG A 135 8.54 9.14 -12.56
C ARG A 135 9.62 9.91 -11.83
N ILE A 136 10.17 10.93 -12.47
CA ILE A 136 11.24 11.76 -11.92
C ILE A 136 10.95 13.26 -12.11
N ALA A 137 11.48 14.07 -11.20
CA ALA A 137 11.65 15.49 -11.38
C ALA A 137 13.15 15.82 -11.52
N PHE A 138 13.48 16.66 -12.51
CA PHE A 138 14.84 17.18 -12.64
C PHE A 138 15.04 18.35 -11.67
N GLY A 139 16.03 18.22 -10.79
CA GLY A 139 16.46 19.25 -9.86
C GLY A 139 17.64 20.06 -10.40
N LEU A 140 18.51 20.46 -9.48
CA LEU A 140 19.70 21.26 -9.80
C LEU A 140 20.65 20.51 -10.75
N GLY A 141 21.11 21.20 -11.81
CA GLY A 141 22.13 20.70 -12.72
C GLY A 141 23.55 20.89 -12.16
N PHE A 142 24.48 20.03 -12.60
CA PHE A 142 25.91 20.18 -12.38
C PHE A 142 26.67 19.70 -13.62
N ASP A 143 27.99 19.83 -13.62
CA ASP A 143 28.79 19.42 -14.79
C ASP A 143 28.67 17.91 -15.05
N GLY A 144 28.20 17.56 -16.23
CA GLY A 144 27.92 16.18 -16.63
C GLY A 144 26.62 15.56 -16.09
N GLY A 145 25.78 16.28 -15.33
CA GLY A 145 24.57 15.68 -14.76
C GLY A 145 23.53 16.61 -14.12
N VAL A 146 22.57 15.99 -13.45
CA VAL A 146 21.47 16.65 -12.72
C VAL A 146 21.01 15.77 -11.56
N TYR A 147 20.63 16.41 -10.45
CA TYR A 147 19.95 15.73 -9.34
C TYR A 147 18.52 15.36 -9.70
N LEU A 148 18.08 14.20 -9.25
CA LEU A 148 16.69 13.75 -9.29
C LEU A 148 16.17 13.77 -7.86
N GLU A 149 15.66 14.92 -7.43
CA GLU A 149 15.30 15.17 -6.03
C GLU A 149 14.08 14.35 -5.62
N ASP A 150 13.11 14.24 -6.52
CA ASP A 150 11.91 13.43 -6.35
C ASP A 150 11.80 12.41 -7.47
N ALA A 151 11.80 11.13 -7.08
CA ALA A 151 11.49 10.02 -7.96
C ALA A 151 10.52 9.05 -7.28
N VAL A 152 9.68 8.42 -8.09
CA VAL A 152 8.80 7.34 -7.66
C VAL A 152 8.92 6.21 -8.65
N ILE A 153 9.23 5.02 -8.15
CA ILE A 153 9.24 3.79 -8.92
C ILE A 153 8.03 2.97 -8.51
N THR A 154 7.13 2.71 -9.45
CA THR A 154 6.03 1.75 -9.28
C THR A 154 6.38 0.48 -10.03
N ILE A 155 6.28 -0.67 -9.39
CA ILE A 155 6.32 -1.97 -10.07
C ILE A 155 5.02 -2.71 -9.88
N ASN A 156 4.61 -3.45 -10.90
CA ASN A 156 3.48 -4.36 -10.84
C ASN A 156 3.73 -5.61 -11.67
N ASP A 157 3.11 -6.72 -11.27
CA ASP A 157 3.15 -7.98 -11.99
C ASP A 157 1.78 -8.31 -12.60
N GLU A 158 1.70 -9.47 -13.26
CA GLU A 158 0.49 -9.99 -13.89
C GLU A 158 -0.60 -10.42 -12.91
N THR A 159 -0.24 -10.66 -11.64
CA THR A 159 -1.19 -11.03 -10.58
C THR A 159 -1.90 -9.82 -9.98
N GLY A 160 -1.48 -8.61 -10.37
CA GLY A 160 -2.02 -7.35 -9.88
C GLY A 160 -1.34 -6.83 -8.62
N TRP A 161 -0.29 -7.50 -8.12
CA TRP A 161 0.52 -6.96 -7.03
C TRP A 161 1.20 -5.67 -7.48
N ARG A 162 1.28 -4.71 -6.56
CA ARG A 162 1.88 -3.40 -6.80
C ARG A 162 2.74 -2.98 -5.64
N ALA A 163 3.94 -2.50 -5.93
CA ALA A 163 4.80 -1.82 -4.98
C ALA A 163 5.15 -0.42 -5.49
N VAL A 164 5.26 0.53 -4.57
CA VAL A 164 5.62 1.91 -4.85
C VAL A 164 6.77 2.29 -3.94
N THR A 165 7.89 2.71 -4.52
CA THR A 165 9.11 3.05 -3.80
C THR A 165 9.49 4.51 -4.08
N PRO A 166 9.48 5.38 -3.07
CA PRO A 166 10.04 6.72 -3.21
C PRO A 166 11.55 6.62 -3.32
N ALA A 167 12.10 7.41 -4.23
CA ALA A 167 13.50 7.39 -4.59
C ALA A 167 14.02 8.80 -4.88
N ALA A 168 15.33 8.92 -4.89
CA ALA A 168 16.06 10.08 -5.43
C ALA A 168 17.27 9.56 -6.20
N GLY A 169 17.92 10.42 -6.96
CA GLY A 169 19.15 10.02 -7.60
C GLY A 169 19.79 11.02 -8.52
N LEU A 170 20.41 10.51 -9.57
CA LEU A 170 21.24 11.27 -10.50
C LEU A 170 20.93 10.82 -11.92
N ALA A 171 20.84 11.77 -12.84
CA ALA A 171 20.93 11.52 -14.27
C ALA A 171 22.14 12.26 -14.85
N GLY A 172 22.83 11.68 -15.80
CA GLY A 172 24.04 12.27 -16.35
C GLY A 172 24.75 11.40 -17.38
N CYS A 173 25.83 11.93 -17.94
CA CYS A 173 26.73 11.21 -18.82
C CYS A 173 28.07 10.99 -18.14
N ARG A 174 28.64 9.80 -18.31
CA ARG A 174 29.97 9.49 -17.80
C ARG A 174 30.98 9.52 -18.95
N GLY A 175 31.86 10.51 -18.93
CA GLY A 175 33.00 10.64 -19.84
C GLY A 175 34.14 9.68 -19.55
#